data_AF-A0A257GV76-F1
#
_entry.id   AF-A0A257GV76-F1
#
_cell.length_a   1.000
_cell.length_b   1.000
_cell.length_c   1.000
_cell.angle_alpha   90.00
_cell.angle_beta   90.00
_cell.angle_gamma   90.00
#
_symmetry.space_group_name_H-M   'P 1'
#
loop_
_entity.id
_entity.type
_entity.pdbx_description
1 polymer ?
#
loop_
_entity_poly.entity_id
_entity_poly.type
_entity_poly.pdbx_seq_one_letter_code
_entity_poly.pdbx_strand_id
1 'polypeptide(L)' 'MNRIGLIVSSLLVLVALAASTLFVVDQRQFGVVYALGQIKEVITEPGLNFKLPPPFQNVSYIDKRLLTL' A
#
# COMPACT_ATOMS: atom_id res chain seq x y z
N MET A 1 -20.01 3.52 -29.68
CA MET A 1 -19.26 3.32 -28.42
C MET A 1 -19.22 1.82 -28.12
N ASN A 2 -18.04 1.20 -28.15
CA ASN A 2 -17.94 -0.25 -27.94
C ASN A 2 -18.08 -0.54 -26.43
N ARG A 3 -19.29 -0.94 -25.99
CA ARG A 3 -19.61 -1.11 -24.56
C ARG A 3 -18.68 -2.12 -23.87
N ILE A 4 -18.25 -3.15 -24.60
CA ILE A 4 -17.28 -4.15 -24.13
C ILE A 4 -15.94 -3.49 -23.82
N GLY A 5 -15.47 -2.59 -24.69
CA GLY A 5 -14.21 -1.86 -24.48
C GLY A 5 -14.23 -1.00 -23.21
N LEU A 6 -15.36 -0.34 -22.93
CA LEU A 6 -15.54 0.43 -21.69
C LEU A 6 -15.59 -0.44 -20.43
N ILE A 7 -16.24 -1.60 -20.50
CA ILE A 7 -16.32 -2.53 -19.36
C ILE A 7 -14.93 -3.09 -19.05
N VAL A 8 -14.20 -3.53 -20.07
CA VAL A 8 -12.86 -4.12 -19.89
C VAL A 8 -11.87 -3.08 -19.35
N SER A 9 -11.87 -1.85 -19.89
CA SER A 9 -10.98 -0.79 -19.41
C SER A 9 -11.31 -0.36 -17.98
N SER A 10 -12.60 -0.22 -17.65
CA SER A 10 -13.04 0.13 -16.29
C SER A 10 -12.65 -0.94 -15.28
N LEU A 11 -12.80 -2.23 -15.63
CA LEU A 11 -12.40 -3.33 -14.77
C LEU A 11 -10.89 -3.35 -14.52
N LEU A 12 -10.10 -3.11 -15.57
CA LEU A 12 -8.64 -3.01 -15.47
C LEU A 12 -8.21 -1.90 -14.51
N VAL A 13 -8.82 -0.73 -14.59
CA VAL A 13 -8.54 0.40 -13.69
C VAL A 13 -8.89 0.04 -12.25
N LEU A 14 -10.05 -0.59 -12.02
CA LEU A 14 -10.46 -1.03 -10.68
C LEU A 14 -9.45 -2.02 -10.06
N VAL A 15 -9.00 -3.00 -10.84
CA VAL A 15 -8.00 -3.99 -10.38
C VAL A 15 -6.66 -3.31 -10.07
N ALA A 16 -6.22 -2.37 -10.92
CA ALA A 16 -4.99 -1.62 -10.67
C ALA A 16 -5.07 -0.79 -9.38
N LEU A 17 -6.20 -0.15 -9.13
CA LEU A 17 -6.44 0.61 -7.89
C LEU A 17 -6.46 -0.32 -6.67
N ALA A 18 -7.16 -1.46 -6.73
CA ALA A 18 -7.17 -2.43 -5.65
C ALA A 18 -5.76 -2.98 -5.35
N ALA A 19 -4.98 -3.31 -6.39
CA ALA A 19 -3.60 -3.76 -6.22
C ALA A 19 -2.71 -2.68 -5.57
N SER A 20 -2.95 -1.40 -5.83
CA SER A 20 -2.18 -0.30 -5.23
C SER A 20 -2.41 -0.11 -3.71
N THR A 21 -3.50 -0.68 -3.18
CA THR A 21 -3.83 -0.67 -1.74
C THR A 21 -3.14 -1.79 -0.97
N LEU A 22 -2.66 -2.82 -1.67
CA LEU A 22 -2.03 -3.99 -1.06
C LEU A 22 -0.53 -3.76 -0.93
N PHE A 23 0.03 -4.06 0.24
CA PHE A 23 1.46 -4.08 0.44
C PHE A 23 1.85 -5.17 1.44
N VAL A 24 3.09 -5.64 1.35
CA VAL A 24 3.58 -6.78 2.14
C VAL A 24 4.67 -6.29 3.06
N VAL A 25 4.56 -6.63 4.34
CA VAL A 25 5.58 -6.33 5.35
C VAL A 25 6.35 -7.61 5.68
N ASP A 26 7.67 -7.54 5.57
CA ASP A 26 8.57 -8.64 5.92
C ASP A 26 8.87 -8.67 7.42
N GLN A 27 9.18 -9.86 7.95
CA GLN A 27 9.45 -10.06 9.39
C GLN A 27 10.61 -9.21 9.95
N ARG A 28 11.54 -8.82 9.06
CA ARG A 28 12.74 -8.05 9.39
C ARG A 28 12.55 -6.54 9.27
N GLN A 29 11.38 -6.11 8.82
CA GLN A 29 11.04 -4.75 8.49
C GLN A 29 9.81 -4.29 9.27
N PHE A 30 9.66 -2.99 9.39
CA PHE A 30 8.46 -2.30 9.84
C PHE A 30 7.85 -1.59 8.64
N GLY A 31 6.55 -1.77 8.42
CA GLY A 31 5.80 -1.00 7.43
C GLY A 31 5.28 0.28 8.08
N VAL A 32 5.91 1.42 7.84
CA VAL A 32 5.45 2.72 8.34
C VAL A 32 4.50 3.33 7.31
N VAL A 33 3.23 3.46 7.69
CA VAL A 33 2.19 4.08 6.87
C VAL A 33 2.16 5.58 7.16
N TYR A 34 2.49 6.38 6.15
CA TYR A 34 2.39 7.82 6.16
C TYR A 34 1.10 8.27 5.50
N ALA A 35 0.39 9.21 6.11
CA ALA A 35 -0.72 9.92 5.51
C ALA A 35 -0.35 11.41 5.42
N LEU A 36 -0.34 11.98 4.21
CA LEU A 36 -0.02 13.40 3.98
C LEU A 36 1.29 13.88 4.65
N GLY A 37 2.32 13.01 4.70
CA GLY A 37 3.62 13.32 5.30
C GLY A 37 3.69 13.13 6.83
N GLN A 38 2.59 12.73 7.48
CA GLN A 38 2.57 12.38 8.91
C GLN A 38 2.53 10.86 9.08
N ILE A 39 3.17 10.35 10.15
CA ILE A 39 3.08 8.93 10.52
C ILE A 39 1.67 8.68 11.02
N LYS A 40 0.91 7.83 10.32
CA LYS A 40 -0.41 7.39 10.77
C LYS A 40 -0.28 6.15 11.64
N GLU A 41 0.46 5.16 11.15
CA GLU A 41 0.51 3.84 11.75
C GLU A 41 1.83 3.13 11.45
N VAL A 42 2.31 2.31 12.39
CA VAL A 42 3.51 1.49 12.23
C VAL A 42 3.10 0.02 12.35
N ILE A 43 3.19 -0.70 11.25
CA ILE A 43 2.85 -2.12 11.19
C ILE A 43 4.11 -2.93 11.45
N THR A 44 4.08 -3.70 12.53
CA THR A 44 5.20 -4.56 12.96
C THR A 44 4.97 -6.04 12.65
N GLU A 45 3.71 -6.39 12.37
CA GLU A 45 3.26 -7.72 12.03
C GLU A 45 3.58 -8.03 10.58
N PRO A 46 4.36 -9.09 10.31
CA PRO A 46 4.65 -9.50 8.96
C PRO A 46 3.40 -10.04 8.28
N GLY A 47 3.23 -9.70 7.01
CA GLY A 47 2.11 -10.19 6.22
C GLY A 47 1.56 -9.17 5.23
N LEU A 48 0.42 -9.55 4.65
CA LEU A 48 -0.31 -8.72 3.71
C LEU A 48 -1.12 -7.67 4.47
N ASN A 49 -0.88 -6.41 4.13
CA ASN A 49 -1.53 -5.27 4.76
C ASN A 49 -2.20 -4.39 3.70
N PHE A 50 -3.17 -3.62 4.16
CA PHE A 50 -3.94 -2.70 3.31
C PHE A 50 -3.65 -1.26 3.69
N LYS A 51 -3.41 -0.42 2.69
CA LYS A 51 -3.34 1.04 2.79
C LYS A 51 -4.41 1.65 1.90
N LEU A 52 -4.74 2.91 2.15
CA LEU A 52 -5.47 3.71 1.19
C LEU A 52 -4.66 3.88 -0.10
N PRO A 53 -5.33 3.93 -1.26
CA PRO A 53 -4.66 4.11 -2.53
C PRO A 53 -3.91 5.46 -2.56
N PRO A 54 -2.85 5.57 -3.36
CA PRO A 54 -2.20 6.85 -3.62
C PRO A 54 -3.22 7.90 -4.09
N PRO A 55 -3.10 9.19 -3.72
CA PRO A 55 -1.98 9.85 -3.03
C PRO A 55 -2.11 9.94 -1.51
N PHE A 56 -3.15 9.34 -0.92
CA PHE A 56 -3.49 9.57 0.49
C PHE A 56 -2.50 8.92 1.46
N GLN A 57 -1.98 7.74 1.10
CA GLN A 57 -1.07 6.98 1.95
C GLN A 57 0.13 6.39 1.22
N ASN A 58 1.29 6.50 1.86
CA ASN A 58 2.56 5.95 1.43
C ASN A 58 3.10 5.00 2.50
N VAL A 59 3.82 3.96 2.09
CA VAL A 59 4.42 2.99 3.02
C VAL A 59 5.93 3.05 2.83
N SER A 60 6.65 3.24 3.93
CA SER A 60 8.10 3.10 3.96
C SER A 60 8.48 1.88 4.78
N TYR A 61 9.43 1.11 4.27
CA TYR A 61 9.96 -0.06 4.97
C TYR A 61 11.21 0.35 5.73
N ILE A 62 11.17 0.20 7.05
CA ILE A 62 12.30 0.49 7.93
C ILE A 62 12.79 -0.81 8.53
N ASP A 63 14.08 -1.12 8.39
CA ASP A 63 14.67 -2.31 9.01
C ASP A 63 14.67 -2.20 10.54
N LYS A 64 14.27 -3.28 11.22
CA LYS A 64 14.18 -3.29 12.70
C LYS A 64 15.50 -2.97 13.40
N ARG A 65 16.63 -3.24 12.73
CA ARG A 65 17.99 -3.05 13.25
C ARG A 65 18.41 -1.59 13.32
N LEU A 66 17.81 -0.73 12.48
CA LEU A 66 18.14 0.69 12.44
C LEU A 66 17.46 1.50 13.55
N LEU A 67 16.47 0.91 14.22
CA LEU A 67 15.69 1.57 15.28
C LEU A 67 16.24 1.32 16.69
N THR A 68 17.36 0.59 16.83
CA THR A 68 17.96 0.16 18.11
C THR A 68 19.16 1.00 18.57
N LEU A 69 19.42 2.17 17.97
CA LEU A 69 20.42 3.16 18.42
C LEU A 69 19.74 4.30 19.18
#